data_AF-A0ABD5MID0-F1
#
_entry.id   AF-A0ABD5MID0-F1
#
_cell.length_a   1.000
_cell.length_b   1.000
_cell.length_c   1.000
_cell.angle_alpha   90.00
_cell.angle_beta   90.00
_cell.angle_gamma   90.00
#
_symmetry.space_group_name_H-M   'P 1'
#
loop_
_entity.id
_entity.type
_entity.pdbx_description
1 polymer ?
#
loop_
_entity_poly.entity_id
_entity_poly.type
_entity_poly.pdbx_seq_one_letter_code
_entity_poly.pdbx_strand_id
1 'polypeptide(L)'
;MAVDHYGDVYGDSFEASLSAEFGADVLLLISEATTFSPLIKQRLLEAAQQCIDNRRVFLESLQDEFTTLKDVQSTVQEIREAIAELDSTKLQGNSDIELTDRYETLHTLNDECKSWIQQRQEEIHAHRIDRSADVDAYTDLCSYLYEGLEVDYPVLATFVDILEIISQYE
;
A
#
# COMPACT_ATOMS: atom_id res chain seq x y z
N MET A 1 0.60 -34.32 -17.95
CA MET A 1 1.27 -35.01 -16.82
C MET A 1 0.30 -34.99 -15.66
N ALA A 2 -0.38 -36.09 -15.36
CA ALA A 2 -1.18 -36.21 -14.15
C ALA A 2 -0.27 -36.77 -13.06
N VAL A 3 0.07 -35.95 -12.08
CA VAL A 3 0.71 -36.43 -10.85
C VAL A 3 -0.46 -36.65 -9.89
N ASP A 4 -0.91 -37.91 -9.76
CA ASP A 4 -2.15 -38.31 -9.06
C ASP A 4 -2.25 -37.83 -7.59
N HIS A 5 -1.16 -37.29 -7.03
CA HIS A 5 -1.06 -36.84 -5.65
C HIS A 5 -0.89 -35.33 -5.53
N TYR A 6 -0.89 -34.57 -6.63
CA TYR A 6 -0.61 -33.14 -6.60
C TYR A 6 -1.69 -32.38 -5.80
N GLY A 7 -2.96 -32.65 -6.10
CA GLY A 7 -4.10 -32.05 -5.38
C GLY A 7 -4.12 -32.44 -3.90
N ASP A 8 -3.77 -33.68 -3.57
CA ASP A 8 -3.74 -34.14 -2.18
C ASP A 8 -2.64 -33.45 -1.35
N VAL A 9 -1.53 -33.07 -1.99
CA VAL A 9 -0.38 -32.44 -1.32
C VAL A 9 -0.50 -30.92 -1.27
N TYR A 10 -0.99 -30.30 -2.34
CA TYR A 10 -0.97 -28.84 -2.51
C TYR A 10 -2.34 -28.18 -2.38
N GLY A 11 -3.44 -28.95 -2.33
CA GLY A 11 -4.80 -28.44 -2.21
C GLY A 11 -5.43 -27.97 -3.52
N ASP A 12 -4.63 -27.77 -4.57
CA ASP A 12 -5.06 -27.30 -5.89
C ASP A 12 -4.58 -28.24 -7.02
N SER A 13 -5.18 -28.12 -8.20
CA SER A 13 -4.71 -28.87 -9.38
C SER A 13 -3.41 -28.29 -9.92
N PHE A 14 -2.62 -29.12 -10.61
CA PHE A 14 -1.38 -28.68 -11.26
C PHE A 14 -1.62 -27.54 -12.24
N GLU A 15 -2.69 -27.62 -13.03
CA GLU A 15 -3.08 -26.60 -13.99
C GLU A 15 -3.46 -25.28 -13.31
N ALA A 16 -4.19 -25.36 -12.19
CA ALA A 16 -4.57 -24.19 -11.40
C ALA A 16 -3.34 -23.48 -10.84
N SER A 17 -2.42 -24.22 -10.19
CA SER A 17 -1.19 -23.64 -9.66
C SER A 17 -0.29 -23.08 -10.76
N LEU A 18 -0.16 -23.78 -11.89
CA LEU A 18 0.67 -23.34 -13.00
C LEU A 18 0.12 -22.05 -13.64
N SER A 19 -1.20 -21.96 -13.83
CA SER A 19 -1.84 -20.76 -14.38
C SER A 19 -1.79 -19.59 -13.41
N ALA A 20 -1.99 -19.83 -12.10
CA ALA A 20 -1.89 -18.78 -11.09
C ALA A 20 -0.47 -18.23 -10.97
N GLU A 21 0.53 -19.11 -11.10
CA GLU A 21 1.94 -18.75 -10.92
C GLU A 21 2.55 -18.10 -12.16
N PHE A 22 2.32 -18.67 -13.35
CA PHE A 22 3.03 -18.27 -14.58
C PHE A 22 2.10 -17.73 -15.67
N GLY A 23 0.81 -17.61 -15.39
CA GLY A 23 -0.21 -17.14 -16.33
C GLY A 23 -0.73 -18.22 -17.28
N ALA A 24 -1.84 -17.88 -17.94
CA ALA A 24 -2.55 -18.77 -18.85
C ALA A 24 -1.70 -19.20 -20.06
N ASP A 25 -0.79 -18.32 -20.53
CA ASP A 25 0.06 -18.59 -21.69
C ASP A 25 1.02 -19.76 -21.45
N VAL A 26 1.63 -19.81 -20.25
CA VAL A 26 2.54 -20.89 -19.87
C VAL A 26 1.77 -22.19 -19.63
N LEU A 27 0.57 -22.11 -19.03
CA LEU A 27 -0.33 -23.25 -18.90
C LEU A 27 -0.68 -23.82 -20.28
N LEU A 28 -1.08 -22.98 -21.23
CA LEU A 28 -1.43 -23.42 -22.59
C LEU A 28 -0.24 -24.09 -23.28
N LEU A 29 0.93 -23.44 -23.23
CA LEU A 29 2.17 -23.97 -23.80
C LEU A 29 2.53 -25.36 -23.26
N ILE A 30 2.36 -25.57 -21.95
CA ILE A 30 2.65 -26.86 -21.30
C ILE A 30 1.54 -27.89 -21.59
N SER A 31 0.29 -27.47 -21.67
CA SER A 31 -0.87 -28.35 -21.91
C SER A 31 -0.89 -28.90 -23.33
N GLU A 32 -0.48 -28.11 -24.32
CA GLU A 32 -0.43 -28.51 -25.73
C GLU A 32 0.85 -29.28 -26.10
N ALA A 33 1.85 -29.31 -25.22
CA ALA A 33 3.12 -29.95 -25.48
C ALA A 33 3.02 -31.48 -25.48
N THR A 34 3.32 -32.10 -26.63
CA THR A 34 3.46 -33.57 -26.72
C THR A 34 4.79 -34.06 -26.14
N THR A 35 5.82 -33.21 -26.12
CA THR A 35 7.13 -33.47 -25.50
C THR A 35 7.66 -32.20 -24.85
N PHE A 36 8.40 -32.35 -23.74
CA PHE A 36 9.02 -31.23 -23.05
C PHE A 36 10.30 -30.79 -23.76
N SER A 37 10.16 -29.86 -24.71
CA SER A 37 11.26 -29.38 -25.55
C SER A 37 12.14 -28.35 -24.81
N PRO A 38 13.39 -28.14 -25.28
CA PRO A 38 14.24 -27.06 -24.76
C PRO A 38 13.60 -25.68 -24.83
N LEU A 39 12.75 -25.42 -25.84
CA LEU A 39 12.00 -24.17 -25.97
C LEU A 39 11.00 -24.00 -24.83
N ILE A 40 10.22 -25.03 -24.50
CA ILE A 40 9.26 -24.97 -23.39
C ILE A 40 10.00 -24.75 -22.06
N LYS A 41 11.12 -25.45 -21.86
CA LYS A 41 11.98 -25.23 -20.70
C LYS A 41 12.43 -23.76 -20.60
N GLN A 42 12.92 -23.19 -21.70
CA GLN A 42 13.37 -21.81 -21.71
C GLN A 42 12.23 -20.84 -21.35
N ARG A 43 11.05 -21.01 -21.95
CA ARG A 43 9.87 -20.17 -21.65
C ARG A 43 9.45 -20.26 -20.19
N LEU A 44 9.46 -21.46 -19.61
CA LEU A 44 9.14 -21.65 -18.20
C LEU A 44 10.19 -20.97 -17.30
N LEU A 45 11.48 -21.02 -17.65
CA LEU A 45 12.53 -20.34 -16.90
C LEU A 45 12.41 -18.81 -16.99
N GLU A 46 12.07 -18.28 -18.17
CA GLU A 46 11.79 -16.86 -18.37
C GLU A 46 10.60 -16.40 -17.51
N ALA A 47 9.49 -17.15 -17.56
CA ALA A 47 8.32 -16.86 -16.73
C ALA A 47 8.64 -16.93 -15.23
N ALA A 48 9.37 -17.95 -14.79
CA ALA A 48 9.77 -18.08 -13.39
C ALA A 48 10.68 -16.93 -12.94
N GLN A 49 11.62 -16.49 -13.79
CA GLN A 49 12.46 -15.34 -13.48
C GLN A 49 11.62 -14.05 -13.36
N GLN A 50 10.66 -13.85 -14.27
CA GLN A 50 9.73 -12.72 -14.19
C GLN A 50 8.91 -12.74 -12.89
N CYS A 51 8.37 -13.89 -12.49
CA CYS A 51 7.60 -14.02 -11.25
C CYS A 51 8.47 -13.75 -10.00
N ILE A 52 9.73 -14.18 -10.02
CA ILE A 52 10.70 -13.87 -8.95
C ILE A 52 10.93 -12.36 -8.87
N ASP A 53 11.17 -11.70 -10.00
CA ASP A 53 11.45 -10.27 -10.04
C ASP A 53 10.23 -9.45 -9.64
N ASN A 54 9.03 -9.80 -10.13
CA ASN A 54 7.77 -9.20 -9.70
C ASN A 54 7.56 -9.30 -8.19
N ARG A 55 7.85 -10.46 -7.58
CA ARG A 55 7.75 -10.62 -6.12
C ARG A 55 8.77 -9.81 -5.34
N ARG A 56 9.99 -9.64 -5.85
CA ARG A 56 10.99 -8.77 -5.19
C ARG A 56 10.49 -7.33 -5.14
N VAL A 57 10.03 -6.81 -6.28
CA VAL A 57 9.43 -5.46 -6.35
C VAL A 57 8.22 -5.35 -5.43
N PHE A 58 7.36 -6.37 -5.39
CA PHE A 58 6.21 -6.37 -4.48
C PHE A 58 6.62 -6.36 -3.00
N LEU A 59 7.63 -7.14 -2.60
CA LEU A 59 8.16 -7.13 -1.23
C LEU A 59 8.78 -5.79 -0.86
N GLU A 60 9.48 -5.14 -1.79
CA GLU A 60 10.00 -3.78 -1.61
C GLU A 60 8.85 -2.79 -1.39
N SER A 61 7.81 -2.83 -2.24
CA SER A 61 6.60 -2.00 -2.05
C SER A 61 5.91 -2.23 -0.70
N LEU A 62 5.84 -3.48 -0.22
CA LEU A 62 5.29 -3.78 1.11
C LEU A 62 6.14 -3.21 2.24
N GLN A 63 7.46 -3.27 2.09
CA GLN A 63 8.39 -2.75 3.09
C GLN A 63 8.33 -1.22 3.15
N ASP A 64 8.22 -0.56 2.00
CA ASP A 64 8.03 0.89 1.90
C ASP A 64 6.71 1.28 2.55
N GLU A 65 5.61 0.60 2.20
CA GLU A 65 4.29 0.86 2.79
C GLU A 65 4.29 0.70 4.32
N PHE A 66 4.92 -0.37 4.82
CA PHE A 66 5.05 -0.59 6.25
C PHE A 66 5.87 0.51 6.95
N THR A 67 6.89 1.03 6.29
CA THR A 67 7.72 2.12 6.82
C THR A 67 6.91 3.42 6.85
N THR A 68 6.19 3.74 5.77
CA THR A 68 5.25 4.87 5.72
C THR A 68 4.23 4.79 6.86
N LEU A 69 3.63 3.62 7.11
CA LEU A 69 2.66 3.47 8.21
C LEU A 69 3.27 3.74 9.60
N LYS A 70 4.55 3.40 9.81
CA LYS A 70 5.23 3.74 11.07
C LYS A 70 5.46 5.22 11.22
N ASP A 71 5.87 5.89 10.16
CA ASP A 71 6.11 7.33 10.16
C ASP A 71 4.78 8.08 10.39
N VAL A 72 3.72 7.66 9.69
CA VAL A 72 2.34 8.16 9.92
C VAL A 72 1.92 7.94 11.36
N GLN A 73 2.15 6.75 11.94
CA GLN A 73 1.81 6.48 13.33
C GLN A 73 2.55 7.43 14.30
N SER A 74 3.83 7.70 14.07
CA SER A 74 4.62 8.64 14.88
C SER A 74 4.05 10.04 14.80
N THR A 75 3.85 10.56 13.58
CA THR A 75 3.29 11.89 13.36
C THR A 75 1.90 12.02 13.98
N VAL A 76 1.01 11.05 13.77
CA VAL A 76 -0.33 11.08 14.38
C VAL A 76 -0.25 11.10 15.91
N GLN A 77 0.70 10.38 16.51
CA GLN A 77 0.89 10.40 17.95
C GLN A 77 1.38 11.77 18.45
N GLU A 78 2.34 12.39 17.76
CA GLU A 78 2.84 13.74 18.05
C GLU A 78 1.74 14.80 17.94
N ILE A 79 0.93 14.74 16.87
CA ILE A 79 -0.21 15.65 16.70
C ILE A 79 -1.23 15.47 17.82
N ARG A 80 -1.54 14.21 18.20
CA ARG A 80 -2.48 13.93 19.30
C ARG A 80 -1.98 14.48 20.64
N GLU A 81 -0.69 14.37 20.91
CA GLU A 81 -0.08 14.93 22.13
C GLU A 81 -0.15 16.45 22.13
N ALA A 82 0.16 17.11 21.00
CA ALA A 82 0.03 18.55 20.87
C ALA A 82 -1.42 19.04 21.06
N ILE A 83 -2.40 18.36 20.44
CA ILE A 83 -3.82 18.68 20.62
C ILE A 83 -4.25 18.51 22.09
N ALA A 84 -3.80 17.45 22.76
CA ALA A 84 -4.12 17.23 24.17
C ALA A 84 -3.53 18.32 25.08
N GLU A 85 -2.33 18.81 24.79
CA GLU A 85 -1.72 19.94 25.49
C GLU A 85 -2.53 21.23 25.28
N LEU A 86 -2.96 21.47 24.03
CA LEU A 86 -3.82 22.59 23.66
C LEU A 86 -5.17 22.55 24.38
N ASP A 87 -5.77 21.38 24.58
CA ASP A 87 -7.03 21.22 25.34
C ASP A 87 -6.86 21.45 26.85
N SER A 88 -5.69 21.08 27.39
CA SER A 88 -5.40 21.22 28.81
C SER A 88 -5.18 22.69 29.24
N THR A 89 -4.82 23.55 28.29
CA THR A 89 -4.49 24.95 28.53
C THR A 89 -5.72 25.85 28.33
N LYS A 90 -6.17 26.53 29.39
CA LYS A 90 -7.32 27.44 29.32
C LYS A 90 -6.97 28.68 28.50
N LEU A 91 -7.84 29.08 27.57
CA LEU A 91 -7.69 30.33 26.81
C LEU A 91 -7.82 31.59 27.69
N GLN A 92 -8.55 31.51 28.80
CA GLN A 92 -8.75 32.62 29.71
C GLN A 92 -7.51 32.87 30.57
N GLY A 93 -6.89 34.04 30.38
CA GLY A 93 -5.71 34.46 31.15
C GLY A 93 -4.39 34.27 30.42
N ASN A 94 -4.40 33.77 29.18
CA ASN A 94 -3.22 33.69 28.35
C ASN A 94 -2.73 35.08 27.95
N SER A 95 -1.41 35.24 27.96
CA SER A 95 -0.70 36.37 27.39
C SER A 95 -0.75 36.35 25.86
N ASP A 96 -0.48 37.49 25.24
CA ASP A 96 -0.40 37.59 23.77
C ASP A 96 0.65 36.64 23.17
N ILE A 97 1.72 36.35 23.92
CA ILE A 97 2.77 35.39 23.52
C ILE A 97 2.21 33.97 23.50
N GLU A 98 1.54 33.53 24.58
CA GLU A 98 0.94 32.19 24.65
C GLU A 98 -0.15 31.97 23.58
N LEU A 99 -0.89 33.03 23.21
CA LEU A 99 -1.84 32.97 22.11
C LEU A 99 -1.15 32.86 20.74
N THR A 100 -0.01 33.54 20.57
CA THR A 100 0.80 33.46 19.34
C THR A 100 1.41 32.07 19.18
N ASP A 101 2.05 31.55 20.24
CA ASP A 101 2.65 30.20 20.24
C ASP A 101 1.60 29.12 19.94
N ARG A 102 0.38 29.28 20.50
CA ARG A 102 -0.75 28.40 20.21
C ARG A 102 -1.14 28.41 18.73
N TYR A 103 -1.26 29.60 18.14
CA TYR A 103 -1.60 29.76 16.73
C TYR A 103 -0.52 29.15 15.82
N GLU A 104 0.75 29.41 16.11
CA GLU A 104 1.89 28.85 15.35
C GLU A 104 1.92 27.31 15.44
N THR A 105 1.60 26.76 16.61
CA THR A 105 1.47 25.31 16.81
C THR A 105 0.38 24.73 15.91
N LEU A 106 -0.85 25.28 15.96
CA LEU A 106 -1.96 24.82 15.13
C LEU A 106 -1.64 24.92 13.63
N HIS A 107 -1.01 26.01 13.19
CA HIS A 107 -0.61 26.19 11.81
C HIS A 107 0.43 25.14 11.37
N THR A 108 1.40 24.84 12.23
CA THR A 108 2.43 23.82 11.96
C THR A 108 1.80 22.43 11.81
N LEU A 109 0.89 22.05 12.71
CA LEU A 109 0.17 20.77 12.64
C LEU A 109 -0.68 20.67 11.36
N ASN A 110 -1.34 21.77 10.97
CA ASN A 110 -2.14 21.84 9.74
C ASN A 110 -1.27 21.64 8.49
N ASP A 111 -0.12 22.32 8.41
CA ASP A 111 0.82 22.18 7.30
C ASP A 111 1.40 20.76 7.22
N GLU A 112 1.72 20.15 8.36
CA GLU A 112 2.21 18.77 8.43
C GLU A 112 1.17 17.77 7.89
N CYS A 113 -0.09 17.89 8.29
CA CYS A 113 -1.17 17.04 7.78
C CYS A 113 -1.36 17.20 6.26
N LYS A 114 -1.31 18.45 5.75
CA LYS A 114 -1.40 18.72 4.31
C LYS A 114 -0.22 18.12 3.54
N SER A 115 0.98 18.20 4.09
CA SER A 115 2.18 17.58 3.51
C SER A 115 2.00 16.07 3.38
N TRP A 116 1.51 15.40 4.44
CA TRP A 116 1.22 13.97 4.40
C TRP A 116 0.17 13.60 3.36
N ILE A 117 -0.92 14.35 3.28
CA ILE A 117 -1.96 14.13 2.27
C ILE A 117 -1.39 14.28 0.85
N GLN A 118 -0.63 15.35 0.60
CA GLN A 118 -0.04 15.61 -0.70
C GLN A 118 0.95 14.52 -1.10
N GLN A 119 1.92 14.22 -0.23
CA GLN A 119 2.92 13.18 -0.48
C GLN A 119 2.23 11.85 -0.81
N ARG A 120 1.22 11.49 -0.02
CA ARG A 120 0.54 10.22 -0.19
C ARG A 120 -0.27 10.15 -1.48
N GLN A 121 -0.90 11.24 -1.90
CA GLN A 121 -1.59 11.32 -3.19
C GLN A 121 -0.60 11.19 -4.35
N GLU A 122 0.56 11.87 -4.27
CA GLU A 122 1.62 11.77 -5.28
C GLU A 122 2.14 10.33 -5.42
N GLU A 123 2.39 9.64 -4.31
CA GLU A 123 2.77 8.22 -4.28
C GLU A 123 1.72 7.34 -4.98
N ILE A 124 0.45 7.45 -4.60
CA ILE A 124 -0.63 6.64 -5.19
C ILE A 124 -0.75 6.90 -6.71
N HIS A 125 -0.62 8.15 -7.14
CA HIS A 125 -0.66 8.50 -8.55
C HIS A 125 0.54 7.96 -9.33
N ALA A 126 1.75 8.02 -8.78
CA ALA A 126 2.96 7.48 -9.41
C ALA A 126 2.83 5.96 -9.64
N HIS A 127 2.40 5.22 -8.61
CA HIS A 127 2.24 3.77 -8.68
C HIS A 127 1.17 3.32 -9.69
N ARG A 128 0.11 4.11 -9.89
CA ARG A 128 -0.91 3.82 -10.92
C ARG A 128 -0.39 3.99 -12.35
N ILE A 129 0.51 4.95 -12.58
CA ILE A 129 1.08 5.22 -13.90
C ILE A 129 2.06 4.12 -14.28
N ASP A 130 2.96 3.73 -13.37
CA ASP A 130 3.98 2.70 -13.66
C ASP A 130 3.40 1.31 -13.91
N ARG A 131 2.25 0.99 -13.30
CA ARG A 131 1.56 -0.29 -13.45
C ARG A 131 0.56 -0.34 -14.61
N SER A 132 0.39 0.75 -15.36
CA SER A 132 -0.55 0.82 -16.49
C SER A 132 -0.07 0.17 -17.79
N ALA A 133 1.14 -0.38 -17.79
CA ALA A 133 1.70 -1.09 -18.94
C ALA A 133 1.23 -2.54 -19.08
N ASP A 134 0.55 -3.12 -18.07
CA ASP A 134 0.08 -4.51 -18.07
C ASP A 134 -1.43 -4.57 -17.77
N VAL A 135 -2.22 -4.95 -18.77
CA VAL A 135 -3.62 -4.49 -18.94
C VAL A 135 -4.68 -5.28 -18.13
N ASP A 136 -4.34 -6.35 -17.40
CA ASP A 136 -5.38 -7.30 -16.94
C ASP A 136 -5.39 -7.66 -15.44
N ALA A 137 -4.56 -7.02 -14.60
CA ALA A 137 -4.52 -7.29 -13.15
C ALA A 137 -4.50 -5.99 -12.32
N TYR A 138 -5.48 -5.12 -12.55
CA TYR A 138 -5.67 -3.91 -11.75
C TYR A 138 -6.35 -4.22 -10.42
N THR A 139 -5.56 -4.69 -9.45
CA THR A 139 -5.86 -4.42 -8.04
C THR A 139 -4.89 -3.34 -7.60
N ASP A 140 -5.40 -2.14 -7.33
CA ASP A 140 -4.64 -1.10 -6.64
C ASP A 140 -4.03 -1.71 -5.37
N LEU A 141 -2.74 -1.51 -5.14
CA LEU A 141 -2.02 -2.10 -4.01
C LEU A 141 -2.73 -1.77 -2.69
N CYS A 142 -3.20 -0.52 -2.56
CA CYS A 142 -3.94 -0.08 -1.37
C CYS A 142 -5.24 -0.88 -1.21
N SER A 143 -6.02 -1.05 -2.28
CA SER A 143 -7.26 -1.85 -2.23
C SER A 143 -7.01 -3.32 -1.87
N TYR A 144 -5.87 -3.90 -2.26
CA TYR A 144 -5.49 -5.25 -1.85
C TYR A 144 -5.07 -5.31 -0.38
N LEU A 145 -4.19 -4.40 0.07
CA LEU A 145 -3.65 -4.44 1.44
C LEU A 145 -4.68 -4.08 2.50
N TYR A 146 -5.59 -3.17 2.15
CA TYR A 146 -6.61 -2.66 3.05
C TYR A 146 -7.98 -3.27 2.79
N GLU A 147 -8.03 -4.37 2.03
CA GLU A 147 -9.26 -5.14 1.85
C GLU A 147 -9.81 -5.56 3.23
N GLY A 148 -11.03 -5.09 3.54
CA GLY A 148 -11.68 -5.34 4.83
C GLY A 148 -11.66 -4.15 5.81
N LEU A 149 -10.97 -3.06 5.49
CA LEU A 149 -11.17 -1.77 6.15
C LEU A 149 -12.37 -1.03 5.52
N GLU A 150 -12.92 -0.05 6.25
CA GLU A 150 -14.02 0.80 5.75
C GLU A 150 -13.57 1.78 4.66
N VAL A 151 -12.26 2.03 4.55
CA VAL A 151 -11.66 2.98 3.62
C VAL A 151 -10.50 2.35 2.87
N ASP A 152 -10.39 2.63 1.56
CA ASP A 152 -9.33 2.12 0.70
C ASP A 152 -7.96 2.80 0.95
N TYR A 153 -7.98 4.01 1.50
CA TYR A 153 -6.79 4.84 1.74
C TYR A 153 -6.76 5.35 3.19
N PRO A 154 -6.45 4.47 4.16
CA PRO A 154 -6.55 4.79 5.59
C PRO A 154 -5.67 5.97 6.01
N VAL A 155 -4.47 6.11 5.44
CA VAL A 155 -3.56 7.23 5.72
C VAL A 155 -4.18 8.56 5.31
N LEU A 156 -4.75 8.64 4.10
CA LEU A 156 -5.41 9.86 3.63
C LEU A 156 -6.62 10.21 4.49
N ALA A 157 -7.48 9.22 4.79
CA ALA A 157 -8.64 9.41 5.65
C ALA A 157 -8.23 9.94 7.03
N THR A 158 -7.21 9.33 7.65
CA THR A 158 -6.70 9.73 8.97
C THR A 158 -6.28 11.20 9.01
N PHE A 159 -5.49 11.66 8.03
CA PHE A 159 -5.05 13.06 8.03
C PHE A 159 -6.15 14.05 7.67
N VAL A 160 -7.14 13.65 6.87
CA VAL A 160 -8.34 14.48 6.63
C VAL A 160 -9.13 14.64 7.93
N ASP A 161 -9.36 13.55 8.67
CA ASP A 161 -10.05 13.61 9.96
C ASP A 161 -9.29 14.49 10.98
N ILE A 162 -7.96 14.40 11.00
CA ILE A 162 -7.12 15.27 11.87
C ILE A 162 -7.22 16.73 11.45
N LEU A 163 -7.21 17.05 10.15
CA LEU A 163 -7.41 18.42 9.68
C LEU A 163 -8.77 18.98 10.10
N GLU A 164 -9.82 18.16 10.04
CA GLU A 164 -11.15 18.55 10.54
C GLU A 164 -11.12 18.85 12.04
N ILE A 165 -10.40 18.06 12.84
CA ILE A 165 -10.22 18.32 14.28
C ILE A 165 -9.47 19.63 14.51
N ILE A 166 -8.34 19.85 13.82
CA ILE A 166 -7.53 21.07 13.96
C ILE A 166 -8.35 22.32 13.61
N SER A 167 -9.19 22.24 12.58
CA SER A 167 -10.06 23.35 12.16
C SER A 167 -11.07 23.80 13.22
N GLN A 168 -11.35 22.97 14.24
CA GLN A 168 -12.23 23.35 15.36
C GLN A 168 -11.55 24.26 16.39
N TYR A 169 -10.22 24.40 16.31
CA TYR A 169 -9.42 25.25 17.18
C TYR A 169 -9.13 26.65 16.59
N GLU A 170 -9.41 26.84 15.30
CA GLU A 170 -9.36 28.14 14.60
C GLU A 170 -10.60 28.99 14.89
#